data_AF-A0A4P8IWB2-F1
#
_entry.id   AF-A0A4P8IWB2-F1
#
_cell.length_a   1.000
_cell.length_b   1.000
_cell.length_c   1.000
_cell.angle_alpha   90.00
_cell.angle_beta   90.00
_cell.angle_gamma   90.00
#
_symmetry.space_group_name_H-M   'P 1'
#
loop_
_entity.id
_entity.type
_entity.pdbx_description
1 polymer ?
#
loop_
_entity_poly.entity_id
_entity_poly.type
_entity_poly.pdbx_seq_one_letter_code
_entity_poly.pdbx_strand_id
1 'polypeptide(L)'
;MKQPQEIASNTNAHIKRVALPPGWSLEERDDSKKLSAPLRKLATVRLRDADSFIDYLKRHGSLTDCTIWCQADYTKGQVAFTGILNDHGEDADKPAWRDHRALFSPEFSEEWRRWIGRNKQPFNQAEFAAFLEENLKDIASLTDSSLPSGSDMLQMALQFEATQDMRFKSAIRLQNGGVNMSFVQDDDDQTLQKMQIFERFAIGIPVFWNGDAYQIDARLRYRVRDGKLTFYYELIRHDKVLEAAATTVISTIKEKTGNPFFFGDPFAST
;
A
#
# COMPACT_ATOMS: atom_id res chain seq x y z
N MET A 1 37.70 0.12 -58.23
CA MET A 1 36.92 0.72 -57.12
C MET A 1 37.13 -0.14 -55.88
N LYS A 2 37.45 0.43 -54.72
CA LYS A 2 37.44 -0.33 -53.45
C LYS A 2 35.98 -0.48 -53.02
N GLN A 3 35.55 -1.68 -52.66
CA GLN A 3 34.16 -1.97 -52.25
C GLN A 3 34.18 -2.67 -50.89
N PRO A 4 33.20 -2.40 -50.01
CA PRO A 4 33.02 -3.15 -48.78
C PRO A 4 32.79 -4.63 -49.09
N GLN A 5 33.42 -5.52 -48.33
CA GLN A 5 33.18 -6.96 -48.42
C GLN A 5 32.58 -7.47 -47.11
N GLU A 6 31.53 -8.27 -47.22
CA GLU A 6 30.95 -8.97 -46.09
C GLU A 6 31.83 -10.17 -45.74
N ILE A 7 32.30 -10.26 -44.49
CA ILE A 7 33.24 -11.30 -44.06
C ILE A 7 32.68 -12.04 -42.86
N ALA A 8 32.42 -13.34 -43.02
CA ALA A 8 32.00 -14.22 -41.93
C ALA A 8 30.82 -13.67 -41.10
N SER A 9 29.85 -13.02 -41.78
CA SER A 9 28.56 -12.71 -41.18
C SER A 9 27.87 -14.00 -40.79
N ASN A 10 27.31 -14.01 -39.60
CA ASN A 10 26.45 -15.09 -39.15
C ASN A 10 25.02 -14.57 -39.14
N THR A 11 24.31 -14.84 -40.22
CA THR A 11 22.91 -14.43 -40.40
C THR A 11 22.01 -15.02 -39.30
N ASN A 12 22.31 -16.24 -38.84
CA ASN A 12 21.54 -16.91 -37.77
C ASN A 12 21.77 -16.28 -36.40
N ALA A 13 22.94 -15.66 -36.18
CA ALA A 13 23.23 -14.89 -34.97
C ALA A 13 22.91 -13.39 -35.12
N HIS A 14 22.36 -12.97 -36.27
CA HIS A 14 22.19 -11.56 -36.64
C HIS A 14 23.48 -10.71 -36.53
N ILE A 15 24.65 -11.34 -36.65
CA ILE A 15 25.95 -10.66 -36.61
C ILE A 15 26.37 -10.38 -38.05
N LYS A 16 26.31 -9.12 -38.47
CA LYS A 16 26.83 -8.68 -39.77
C LYS A 16 28.23 -8.11 -39.60
N ARG A 17 29.21 -8.67 -40.32
CA ARG A 17 30.60 -8.23 -40.28
C ARG A 17 31.00 -7.72 -41.65
N VAL A 18 31.36 -6.44 -41.73
CA VAL A 18 31.74 -5.78 -42.98
C VAL A 18 33.17 -5.29 -42.86
N ALA A 19 34.05 -5.74 -43.76
CA ALA A 19 35.38 -5.18 -43.87
C ALA A 19 35.34 -3.90 -44.70
N LEU A 20 35.90 -2.84 -44.12
CA LEU A 20 35.98 -1.53 -44.73
C LEU A 20 37.38 -1.23 -45.25
N PRO A 21 37.50 -0.55 -46.42
CA PRO A 21 38.79 -0.04 -46.88
C PRO A 21 39.48 0.90 -45.87
N PRO A 22 40.81 1.05 -45.92
CA PRO A 22 41.53 1.99 -45.06
C PRO A 22 40.97 3.42 -45.17
N GLY A 23 40.61 4.03 -44.03
CA GLY A 23 40.05 5.39 -43.95
C GLY A 23 38.53 5.49 -44.00
N TRP A 24 37.80 4.37 -44.07
CA TRP A 24 36.33 4.34 -44.04
C TRP A 24 35.81 3.99 -42.63
N SER A 25 34.73 4.64 -42.19
CA SER A 25 34.03 4.34 -40.94
C SER A 25 32.67 3.69 -41.21
N LEU A 26 32.33 2.67 -40.42
CA LEU A 26 30.99 2.09 -40.45
C LEU A 26 30.10 2.95 -39.56
N GLU A 27 29.09 3.59 -40.14
CA GLU A 27 28.00 4.19 -39.37
C GLU A 27 26.81 3.22 -39.38
N GLU A 28 26.51 2.67 -38.21
CA GLU A 28 25.25 1.96 -37.99
C GLU A 28 24.15 2.99 -37.71
N ARG A 29 23.11 3.00 -38.54
CA ARG A 29 21.94 3.87 -38.36
C ARG A 29 20.69 3.01 -38.25
N ASP A 30 20.03 3.09 -37.10
CA ASP A 30 18.73 2.47 -36.91
C ASP A 30 17.62 3.37 -37.49
N ASP A 31 17.15 2.99 -38.68
CA ASP A 31 16.06 3.67 -39.38
C ASP A 31 14.67 3.06 -39.07
N SER A 32 14.55 2.15 -38.09
CA SER A 32 13.29 1.49 -37.73
C SER A 32 12.14 2.46 -37.44
N LYS A 33 12.44 3.66 -36.93
CA LYS A 33 11.46 4.74 -36.66
C LYS A 33 10.86 5.38 -37.92
N LYS A 34 11.45 5.15 -39.09
CA LYS A 34 10.93 5.64 -40.39
C LYS A 34 9.91 4.69 -41.01
N LEU A 35 9.75 3.48 -40.46
CA LEU A 35 8.74 2.54 -40.91
C LEU A 35 7.34 3.07 -40.60
N SER A 36 6.36 2.72 -41.45
CA SER A 36 4.95 3.08 -41.23
C SER A 36 4.35 2.41 -40.00
N ALA A 37 4.92 1.27 -39.57
CA ALA A 37 4.57 0.54 -38.36
C ALA A 37 5.81 -0.21 -37.82
N PRO A 38 5.89 -0.46 -36.51
CA PRO A 38 7.01 -1.19 -35.91
C PRO A 38 7.00 -2.66 -36.34
N LEU A 39 8.20 -3.26 -36.45
CA LEU A 39 8.37 -4.68 -36.83
C LEU A 39 7.81 -5.66 -35.79
N ARG A 40 7.79 -5.25 -34.52
CA ARG A 40 7.22 -5.98 -33.40
C ARG A 40 6.73 -5.00 -32.34
N LYS A 41 5.85 -5.46 -31.45
CA LYS A 41 5.42 -4.65 -30.31
C LYS A 41 6.59 -4.46 -29.34
N LEU A 42 6.82 -3.21 -28.93
CA LEU A 42 7.78 -2.81 -27.92
C LEU A 42 7.12 -1.70 -27.10
N ALA A 43 6.92 -1.94 -25.82
CA ALA A 43 6.31 -0.96 -24.92
C ALA A 43 6.60 -1.32 -23.47
N THR A 44 6.79 -0.31 -22.63
CA THR A 44 6.70 -0.45 -21.17
C THR A 44 5.56 0.42 -20.69
N VAL A 45 4.47 -0.21 -20.27
CA VAL A 45 3.24 0.48 -19.86
C VAL A 45 3.10 0.38 -18.35
N ARG A 46 2.83 1.50 -17.68
CA ARG A 46 2.51 1.52 -16.25
C ARG A 46 1.01 1.72 -16.08
N LEU A 47 0.37 0.77 -15.41
CA LEU A 47 -1.06 0.74 -15.14
C LEU A 47 -1.30 1.06 -13.67
N ARG A 48 -2.46 1.64 -13.36
CA ARG A 48 -2.76 2.18 -12.02
C ARG A 48 -3.75 1.34 -11.22
N ASP A 49 -4.44 0.42 -11.88
CA ASP A 49 -5.42 -0.46 -11.26
C ASP A 49 -5.29 -1.90 -11.78
N ALA A 50 -5.76 -2.84 -10.97
CA ALA A 50 -5.62 -4.27 -11.25
C ALA A 50 -6.44 -4.69 -12.48
N ASP A 51 -7.63 -4.13 -12.69
CA ASP A 51 -8.49 -4.50 -13.82
C ASP A 51 -7.87 -4.04 -15.15
N SER A 52 -7.34 -2.81 -15.24
CA SER A 52 -6.56 -2.34 -16.39
C SER A 52 -5.33 -3.20 -16.64
N PHE A 53 -4.63 -3.63 -15.59
CA PHE A 53 -3.51 -4.56 -15.71
C PHE A 53 -3.94 -5.89 -16.34
N ILE A 54 -5.01 -6.49 -15.83
CA ILE A 54 -5.58 -7.74 -16.34
C ILE A 54 -6.05 -7.59 -17.78
N ASP A 55 -6.79 -6.52 -18.09
CA ASP A 55 -7.33 -6.25 -19.43
C ASP A 55 -6.21 -6.01 -20.45
N TYR A 56 -5.15 -5.31 -20.05
CA TYR A 56 -3.98 -5.10 -20.90
C TYR A 56 -3.28 -6.42 -21.22
N LEU A 57 -3.08 -7.29 -20.21
CA LEU A 57 -2.49 -8.61 -20.42
C LEU A 57 -3.36 -9.49 -21.31
N LYS A 58 -4.68 -9.50 -21.11
CA LYS A 58 -5.61 -10.22 -21.98
C LYS A 58 -5.63 -9.70 -23.42
N ARG A 59 -5.54 -8.38 -23.59
CA ARG A 59 -5.60 -7.74 -24.91
C ARG A 59 -4.33 -7.94 -25.72
N HIS A 60 -3.17 -7.92 -25.06
CA HIS A 60 -1.88 -7.85 -25.75
C HIS A 60 -1.00 -9.08 -25.56
N GLY A 61 -1.23 -9.89 -24.53
CA GLY A 61 -0.49 -11.11 -24.23
C GLY A 61 -1.15 -12.37 -24.79
N SER A 62 -0.52 -13.51 -24.51
CA SER A 62 -0.99 -14.87 -24.80
C SER A 62 -0.82 -15.73 -23.53
N LEU A 63 -1.60 -16.78 -23.36
CA LEU A 63 -1.40 -17.72 -22.24
C LEU A 63 -0.06 -18.48 -22.33
N THR A 64 0.53 -18.58 -23.53
CA THR A 64 1.78 -19.31 -23.77
C THR A 64 3.03 -18.47 -23.53
N ASP A 65 3.00 -17.21 -23.98
CA ASP A 65 4.21 -16.37 -24.09
C ASP A 65 4.23 -15.25 -23.04
N CYS A 66 3.12 -15.05 -22.33
CA CYS A 66 3.01 -14.01 -21.31
C CYS A 66 3.10 -14.59 -19.90
N THR A 67 4.02 -14.06 -19.10
CA THR A 67 4.20 -14.41 -17.69
C THR A 67 3.91 -13.20 -16.81
N ILE A 68 3.49 -13.46 -15.58
CA ILE A 68 3.26 -12.44 -14.56
C ILE A 68 4.20 -12.71 -13.40
N TRP A 69 4.93 -11.68 -12.99
CA TRP A 69 5.86 -11.70 -11.88
C TRP A 69 5.35 -10.79 -10.78
N CYS A 70 5.31 -11.30 -9.55
CA CYS A 70 4.90 -10.56 -8.37
C CYS A 70 6.08 -10.44 -7.41
N GLN A 71 6.41 -9.20 -7.08
CA GLN A 71 7.33 -8.86 -6.01
C GLN A 71 6.52 -8.32 -4.85
N ALA A 72 6.48 -9.08 -3.74
CA ALA A 72 5.80 -8.68 -2.52
C ALA A 72 6.82 -8.59 -1.38
N ASP A 73 7.09 -7.36 -0.93
CA ASP A 73 7.81 -7.06 0.30
C ASP A 73 6.80 -6.49 1.32
N TYR A 74 6.20 -7.39 2.10
CA TYR A 74 5.23 -7.04 3.12
C TYR A 74 5.83 -6.18 4.25
N THR A 75 7.15 -6.28 4.49
CA THR A 75 7.82 -5.49 5.52
C THR A 75 7.93 -4.03 5.12
N LYS A 76 8.12 -3.76 3.83
CA LYS A 76 8.15 -2.40 3.26
C LYS A 76 6.80 -1.90 2.75
N GLY A 77 5.77 -2.75 2.77
CA GLY A 77 4.47 -2.42 2.20
C GLY A 77 4.50 -2.28 0.68
N GLN A 78 5.40 -2.98 0.00
CA GLN A 78 5.56 -2.86 -1.45
C GLN A 78 5.05 -4.13 -2.13
N VAL A 79 4.06 -3.97 -3.00
CA VAL A 79 3.58 -5.02 -3.90
C VAL A 79 3.68 -4.48 -5.31
N ALA A 80 4.36 -5.21 -6.19
CA ALA A 80 4.53 -4.84 -7.58
C ALA A 80 4.35 -6.05 -8.48
N PHE A 81 3.71 -5.82 -9.62
CA PHE A 81 3.41 -6.80 -10.64
C PHE A 81 4.09 -6.37 -11.95
N THR A 82 4.79 -7.32 -12.57
CA THR A 82 5.40 -7.16 -13.88
C THR A 82 4.87 -8.25 -14.80
N GLY A 83 4.04 -7.87 -15.76
CA GLY A 83 3.65 -8.73 -16.86
C GLY A 83 4.65 -8.60 -18.01
N ILE A 84 5.23 -9.70 -18.46
CA ILE A 84 6.10 -9.74 -19.64
C ILE A 84 5.29 -10.39 -20.75
N LEU A 85 4.88 -9.60 -21.73
CA LEU A 85 3.93 -10.04 -22.77
C LEU A 85 4.57 -10.89 -23.87
N ASN A 86 5.89 -10.75 -24.02
CA ASN A 86 6.73 -11.51 -24.93
C ASN A 86 7.87 -12.18 -24.16
N ASP A 87 7.52 -12.98 -23.15
CA ASP A 87 8.48 -13.79 -22.40
C ASP A 87 8.92 -15.03 -23.19
N HIS A 88 9.92 -15.75 -22.68
CA HIS A 88 10.56 -16.89 -23.36
C HIS A 88 9.64 -18.09 -23.67
N GLY A 89 8.34 -18.01 -23.37
CA GLY A 89 7.37 -19.08 -23.61
C GLY A 89 7.74 -20.40 -22.92
N GLU A 90 6.93 -21.44 -23.15
CA GLU A 90 7.27 -22.81 -22.73
C GLU A 90 8.12 -23.56 -23.77
N ASP A 91 8.10 -23.08 -25.02
CA ASP A 91 8.77 -23.70 -26.15
C ASP A 91 10.23 -23.23 -26.22
N ALA A 92 11.16 -24.16 -25.97
CA ALA A 92 12.59 -23.90 -25.96
C ALA A 92 13.12 -23.34 -27.29
N ASP A 93 12.42 -23.60 -28.40
CA ASP A 93 12.80 -23.14 -29.74
C ASP A 93 12.23 -21.75 -30.09
N LYS A 94 11.48 -21.12 -29.16
CA LYS A 94 10.85 -19.79 -29.37
C LYS A 94 11.20 -18.76 -28.30
N PRO A 95 12.50 -18.45 -28.08
CA PRO A 95 12.87 -17.39 -27.17
C PRO A 95 12.37 -16.02 -27.68
N ALA A 96 11.77 -15.23 -26.78
CA ALA A 96 11.32 -13.87 -27.07
C ALA A 96 12.16 -12.79 -26.35
N TRP A 97 11.89 -11.53 -26.68
CA TRP A 97 12.73 -10.37 -26.32
C TRP A 97 12.48 -9.78 -24.92
N ARG A 98 11.39 -10.17 -24.25
CA ARG A 98 11.03 -9.71 -22.89
C ARG A 98 10.99 -8.19 -22.72
N ASP A 99 10.62 -7.44 -23.75
CA ASP A 99 10.66 -5.97 -23.79
C ASP A 99 9.32 -5.31 -24.11
N HIS A 100 8.26 -6.11 -24.24
CA HIS A 100 6.88 -5.64 -24.09
C HIS A 100 6.42 -5.97 -22.66
N ARG A 101 6.33 -4.94 -21.82
CA ARG A 101 6.11 -5.06 -20.38
C ARG A 101 4.90 -4.24 -19.93
N ALA A 102 4.13 -4.80 -19.02
CA ALA A 102 3.11 -4.11 -18.24
C ALA A 102 3.56 -4.08 -16.78
N LEU A 103 3.54 -2.92 -16.16
CA LEU A 103 3.92 -2.69 -14.77
C LEU A 103 2.70 -2.22 -14.00
N PHE A 104 2.43 -2.82 -12.86
CA PHE A 104 1.35 -2.41 -11.96
C PHE A 104 1.85 -2.45 -10.52
N SER A 105 1.55 -1.42 -9.75
CA SER A 105 1.84 -1.39 -8.32
C SER A 105 0.63 -0.74 -7.64
N PRO A 106 -0.14 -1.48 -6.82
CA PRO A 106 -1.29 -0.91 -6.14
C PRO A 106 -0.83 0.23 -5.23
N GLU A 107 -1.50 1.38 -5.35
CA GLU A 107 -1.26 2.52 -4.48
C GLU A 107 -2.05 2.37 -3.17
N PHE A 108 -1.46 2.78 -2.05
CA PHE A 108 -2.20 2.88 -0.79
C PHE A 108 -3.31 3.93 -0.88
N SER A 109 -4.43 3.65 -0.22
CA SER A 109 -5.52 4.61 -0.03
C SER A 109 -5.07 5.80 0.84
N GLU A 110 -5.80 6.91 0.77
CA GLU A 110 -5.50 8.09 1.59
C GLU A 110 -5.77 7.80 3.07
N GLU A 111 -6.83 7.05 3.37
CA GLU A 111 -7.20 6.59 4.70
C GLU A 111 -6.09 5.75 5.32
N TRP A 112 -5.57 4.76 4.59
CA TRP A 112 -4.45 3.93 5.05
C TRP A 112 -3.20 4.77 5.35
N ARG A 113 -2.85 5.69 4.45
CA ARG A 113 -1.71 6.60 4.66
C ARG A 113 -1.88 7.47 5.91
N ARG A 114 -3.08 8.00 6.15
CA ARG A 114 -3.39 8.83 7.33
C ARG A 114 -3.25 8.05 8.63
N TRP A 115 -3.90 6.90 8.73
CA TRP A 115 -3.91 6.09 9.96
C TRP A 115 -2.54 5.46 10.25
N ILE A 116 -1.86 4.91 9.23
CA ILE A 116 -0.51 4.36 9.41
C ILE A 116 0.50 5.47 9.70
N GLY A 117 0.39 6.61 9.02
CA GLY A 117 1.29 7.75 9.19
C GLY A 117 1.24 8.38 10.58
N ARG A 118 0.11 8.23 11.29
CA ARG A 118 -0.10 8.72 12.66
C ARG A 118 -0.07 7.63 13.73
N ASN A 119 0.19 6.38 13.35
CA ASN A 119 0.30 5.26 14.29
C ASN A 119 1.41 5.50 15.32
N LYS A 120 1.09 5.32 16.61
CA LYS A 120 1.97 5.55 17.78
C LYS A 120 2.49 6.98 17.92
N GLN A 121 1.94 7.95 17.19
CA GLN A 121 2.32 9.35 17.35
C GLN A 121 1.51 10.02 18.45
N PRO A 122 2.15 10.90 19.24
CA PRO A 122 1.45 11.68 20.25
C PRO A 122 0.57 12.75 19.61
N PHE A 123 -0.63 12.90 20.13
CA PHE A 123 -1.57 13.97 19.86
C PHE A 123 -1.85 14.73 21.15
N ASN A 124 -1.94 16.05 21.08
CA ASN A 124 -2.67 16.78 22.10
C ASN A 124 -4.20 16.55 21.92
N GLN A 125 -4.99 16.97 22.90
CA GLN A 125 -6.44 16.74 22.88
C GLN A 125 -7.13 17.36 21.64
N ALA A 126 -6.83 18.62 21.33
CA ALA A 126 -7.43 19.32 20.19
C ALA A 126 -7.04 18.66 18.85
N GLU A 127 -5.78 18.26 18.72
CA GLU A 127 -5.29 17.53 17.54
C GLU A 127 -5.97 16.17 17.41
N PHE A 128 -6.17 15.45 18.52
CA PHE A 128 -6.82 14.15 18.51
C PHE A 128 -8.31 14.28 18.14
N ALA A 129 -9.01 15.25 18.71
CA ALA A 129 -10.41 15.51 18.37
C ALA A 129 -10.56 15.88 16.88
N ALA A 130 -9.73 16.79 16.38
CA ALA A 130 -9.72 17.16 14.96
C ALA A 130 -9.41 15.96 14.05
N PHE A 131 -8.44 15.11 14.44
CA PHE A 131 -8.11 13.90 13.68
C PHE A 131 -9.29 12.92 13.64
N LEU A 132 -9.99 12.70 14.76
CA LEU A 132 -11.17 11.84 14.79
C LEU A 132 -12.34 12.43 13.99
N GLU A 133 -12.52 13.75 14.01
CA GLU A 133 -13.59 14.42 13.25
C GLU A 133 -13.37 14.28 11.74
N GLU A 134 -12.14 14.47 11.25
CA GLU A 134 -11.79 14.31 9.83
C GLU A 134 -11.93 12.87 9.33
N ASN A 135 -11.72 11.88 10.22
CA ASN A 135 -11.69 10.45 9.88
C ASN A 135 -12.84 9.68 10.56
N LEU A 136 -13.92 10.36 10.93
CA LEU A 136 -15.03 9.78 11.70
C LEU A 136 -15.66 8.57 11.01
N LYS A 137 -15.72 8.61 9.68
CA LYS A 137 -16.28 7.55 8.82
C LYS A 137 -15.42 6.28 8.78
N ASP A 138 -14.14 6.41 9.10
CA ASP A 138 -13.19 5.29 9.09
C ASP A 138 -13.35 4.42 10.33
N ILE A 139 -13.96 4.95 11.40
CA ILE A 139 -14.15 4.22 12.65
C ILE A 139 -15.32 3.26 12.47
N ALA A 140 -15.00 1.98 12.45
CA ALA A 140 -15.98 0.93 12.25
C ALA A 140 -16.78 0.72 13.53
N SER A 141 -18.07 1.05 13.48
CA SER A 141 -19.03 0.68 14.51
C SER A 141 -19.67 -0.65 14.10
N LEU A 142 -19.11 -1.79 14.52
CA LEU A 142 -19.79 -3.06 14.24
C LEU A 142 -20.99 -3.19 15.18
N THR A 143 -22.14 -3.48 14.60
CA THR A 143 -23.45 -3.54 15.25
C THR A 143 -23.55 -4.59 16.38
N ASP A 144 -22.57 -5.51 16.49
CA ASP A 144 -22.50 -6.58 17.49
C ASP A 144 -21.28 -6.49 18.44
N SER A 145 -20.47 -5.44 18.35
CA SER A 145 -19.22 -5.36 19.11
C SER A 145 -19.31 -4.38 20.28
N SER A 146 -18.73 -4.77 21.43
CA SER A 146 -18.49 -3.96 22.62
C SER A 146 -17.52 -2.77 22.38
N LEU A 147 -17.33 -2.35 21.13
CA LEU A 147 -16.39 -1.31 20.72
C LEU A 147 -17.14 0.01 20.51
N PRO A 148 -16.52 1.15 20.87
CA PRO A 148 -17.14 2.46 20.74
C PRO A 148 -17.31 2.88 19.28
N SER A 149 -18.39 3.61 19.00
CA SER A 149 -18.59 4.22 17.68
C SER A 149 -17.66 5.43 17.47
N GLY A 150 -17.52 5.89 16.23
CA GLY A 150 -16.74 7.11 15.94
C GLY A 150 -17.26 8.33 16.71
N SER A 151 -18.58 8.48 16.85
CA SER A 151 -19.16 9.55 17.65
C SER A 151 -18.83 9.44 19.13
N ASP A 152 -18.79 8.23 19.69
CA ASP A 152 -18.44 8.03 21.10
C ASP A 152 -16.95 8.36 21.33
N MET A 153 -16.09 7.97 20.39
CA MET A 153 -14.65 8.30 20.42
C MET A 153 -14.42 9.81 20.36
N LEU A 154 -15.14 10.53 19.49
CA LEU A 154 -15.03 11.97 19.37
C LEU A 154 -15.55 12.67 20.63
N GLN A 155 -16.70 12.24 21.16
CA GLN A 155 -17.22 12.78 22.43
C GLN A 155 -16.25 12.56 23.58
N MET A 156 -15.60 11.38 23.66
CA MET A 156 -14.58 11.09 24.65
C MET A 156 -13.38 12.04 24.52
N ALA A 157 -12.87 12.24 23.31
CA ALA A 157 -11.75 13.15 23.06
C ALA A 157 -12.07 14.59 23.49
N LEU A 158 -13.30 15.06 23.27
CA LEU A 158 -13.75 16.40 23.67
C LEU A 158 -14.00 16.49 25.19
N GLN A 159 -14.70 15.52 25.78
CA GLN A 159 -15.14 15.58 27.18
C GLN A 159 -14.05 15.28 28.21
N PHE A 160 -12.92 14.71 27.81
CA PHE A 160 -11.81 14.39 28.72
C PHE A 160 -11.30 15.63 29.50
N GLU A 161 -11.55 16.83 29.01
CA GLU A 161 -11.26 18.12 29.67
C GLU A 161 -11.91 18.23 31.08
N ALA A 162 -13.15 17.76 31.23
CA ALA A 162 -13.96 18.02 32.43
C ALA A 162 -13.52 17.23 33.67
N THR A 163 -13.03 16.00 33.48
CA THR A 163 -12.67 15.12 34.60
C THR A 163 -11.33 15.49 35.24
N GLN A 164 -10.40 16.06 34.46
CA GLN A 164 -9.12 16.57 34.98
C GLN A 164 -9.32 17.84 35.81
N ASP A 165 -10.13 18.76 35.31
CA ASP A 165 -10.43 20.02 35.98
C ASP A 165 -11.14 19.77 37.32
N MET A 166 -12.02 18.75 37.38
CA MET A 166 -12.63 18.27 38.62
C MET A 166 -11.65 17.58 39.58
N ARG A 167 -10.76 16.71 39.10
CA ARG A 167 -9.76 16.00 39.94
C ARG A 167 -8.67 16.94 40.48
N PHE A 168 -8.30 17.97 39.72
CA PHE A 168 -7.35 18.99 40.16
C PHE A 168 -7.99 19.96 41.17
N LYS A 169 -9.24 20.39 40.93
CA LYS A 169 -10.02 21.21 41.88
C LYS A 169 -10.35 20.47 43.18
N SER A 170 -10.61 19.15 43.13
CA SER A 170 -10.88 18.35 44.33
C SER A 170 -9.64 18.18 45.20
N ALA A 171 -8.46 17.95 44.60
CA ALA A 171 -7.18 17.89 45.33
C ALA A 171 -6.84 19.22 46.02
N ILE A 172 -7.11 20.36 45.37
CA ILE A 172 -6.90 21.70 45.96
C ILE A 172 -7.94 22.01 47.04
N ARG A 173 -9.21 21.61 46.87
CA ARG A 173 -10.25 21.76 47.92
C ARG A 173 -9.99 20.89 49.15
N LEU A 174 -9.40 19.70 48.99
CA LEU A 174 -8.98 18.83 50.10
C LEU A 174 -7.89 19.49 50.97
N GLN A 175 -6.98 20.26 50.36
CA GLN A 175 -5.95 21.01 51.11
C GLN A 175 -6.52 22.22 51.86
N ASN A 176 -7.67 22.77 51.44
CA ASN A 176 -8.28 23.97 52.00
C ASN A 176 -9.46 23.70 52.95
N GLY A 177 -9.46 22.54 53.62
CA GLY A 177 -10.19 22.27 54.87
C GLY A 177 -11.61 22.84 54.99
N GLY A 178 -12.61 22.16 54.39
CA GLY A 178 -14.01 22.50 54.62
C GLY A 178 -15.05 21.70 53.82
N VAL A 179 -15.54 20.62 54.44
CA VAL A 179 -16.91 20.04 54.35
C VAL A 179 -17.30 19.13 53.16
N ASN A 180 -17.92 18.00 53.55
CA ASN A 180 -18.75 16.99 52.86
C ASN A 180 -18.10 16.00 51.89
N MET A 181 -17.68 14.86 52.45
CA MET A 181 -17.51 13.57 51.76
C MET A 181 -18.88 12.90 51.55
N SER A 182 -19.52 13.09 50.39
CA SER A 182 -20.61 12.19 49.98
C SER A 182 -20.88 12.11 48.46
N PHE A 183 -20.00 12.61 47.58
CA PHE A 183 -20.33 12.70 46.14
C PHE A 183 -19.24 12.26 45.14
N VAL A 184 -18.21 11.51 45.55
CA VAL A 184 -17.10 11.16 44.61
C VAL A 184 -16.85 9.65 44.47
N GLN A 185 -17.49 8.80 45.26
CA GLN A 185 -17.17 7.36 45.23
C GLN A 185 -17.89 6.58 44.12
N ASP A 186 -19.11 6.97 43.74
CA ASP A 186 -19.88 6.29 42.67
C ASP A 186 -19.45 6.70 41.25
N ASP A 187 -18.93 7.93 41.06
CA ASP A 187 -18.46 8.43 39.77
C ASP A 187 -17.13 7.79 39.33
N ASP A 188 -16.27 7.38 40.28
CA ASP A 188 -14.96 6.80 39.96
C ASP A 188 -15.10 5.42 39.31
N ASP A 189 -16.01 4.55 39.78
CA ASP A 189 -16.21 3.22 39.20
C ASP A 189 -16.91 3.26 37.82
N GLN A 190 -17.92 4.12 37.64
CA GLN A 190 -18.55 4.31 36.32
C GLN A 190 -17.59 4.96 35.31
N THR A 191 -16.76 5.90 35.75
CA THR A 191 -15.77 6.55 34.87
C THR A 191 -14.67 5.58 34.48
N LEU A 192 -14.19 4.75 35.40
CA LEU A 192 -13.19 3.71 35.11
C LEU A 192 -13.72 2.65 34.14
N GLN A 193 -14.97 2.19 34.30
CA GLN A 193 -15.60 1.25 33.37
C GLN A 193 -15.83 1.86 31.99
N LYS A 194 -16.25 3.13 31.91
CA LYS A 194 -16.37 3.86 30.63
C LYS A 194 -15.01 4.02 29.96
N MET A 195 -13.96 4.33 30.71
CA MET A 195 -12.60 4.47 30.17
C MET A 195 -12.06 3.16 29.59
N GLN A 196 -12.36 2.01 30.22
CA GLN A 196 -11.96 0.69 29.71
C GLN A 196 -12.59 0.35 28.35
N ILE A 197 -13.83 0.80 28.11
CA ILE A 197 -14.51 0.63 26.81
C ILE A 197 -13.79 1.36 25.68
N PHE A 198 -13.17 2.52 25.96
CA PHE A 198 -12.48 3.33 24.94
C PHE A 198 -11.00 2.93 24.74
N GLU A 199 -10.47 1.96 25.48
CA GLU A 199 -9.10 1.48 25.30
C GLU A 199 -8.90 0.79 23.95
N ARG A 200 -9.98 0.31 23.32
CA ARG A 200 -9.95 -0.36 22.02
C ARG A 200 -11.06 0.17 21.14
N PHE A 201 -10.73 0.41 19.89
CA PHE A 201 -11.69 0.72 18.82
C PHE A 201 -11.24 0.01 17.55
N ALA A 202 -12.10 -0.03 16.54
CA ALA A 202 -11.76 -0.59 15.24
C ALA A 202 -11.92 0.47 14.15
N ILE A 203 -11.06 0.40 13.14
CA ILE A 203 -11.20 1.16 11.90
C ILE A 203 -11.49 0.21 10.76
N GLY A 204 -12.33 0.61 9.81
CA GLY A 204 -12.68 -0.14 8.62
C GLY A 204 -12.31 0.68 7.38
N ILE A 205 -11.11 0.48 6.85
CA ILE A 205 -10.56 1.32 5.78
C ILE A 205 -10.04 0.47 4.62
N PRO A 206 -10.11 0.97 3.37
CA PRO A 206 -9.45 0.32 2.25
C PRO A 206 -7.94 0.38 2.43
N VAL A 207 -7.23 -0.71 2.12
CA VAL A 207 -5.75 -0.72 2.16
C VAL A 207 -5.19 -0.07 0.90
N PHE A 208 -5.62 -0.57 -0.26
CA PHE A 208 -5.25 -0.04 -1.56
C PHE A 208 -6.34 0.86 -2.12
N TRP A 209 -5.96 1.78 -3.00
CA TRP A 209 -6.89 2.65 -3.70
C TRP A 209 -7.92 1.82 -4.49
N ASN A 210 -9.20 2.14 -4.31
CA ASN A 210 -10.33 1.41 -4.90
C ASN A 210 -10.40 -0.09 -4.53
N GLY A 211 -9.78 -0.49 -3.41
CA GLY A 211 -9.84 -1.85 -2.87
C GLY A 211 -10.89 -2.04 -1.79
N ASP A 212 -11.01 -3.28 -1.31
CA ASP A 212 -11.92 -3.63 -0.23
C ASP A 212 -11.50 -3.01 1.10
N ALA A 213 -12.48 -2.68 1.94
CA ALA A 213 -12.26 -2.19 3.29
C ALA A 213 -11.91 -3.35 4.23
N TYR A 214 -10.87 -3.15 5.04
CA TYR A 214 -10.44 -4.12 6.04
C TYR A 214 -10.56 -3.53 7.44
N GLN A 215 -11.01 -4.37 8.38
CA GLN A 215 -11.02 -4.01 9.78
C GLN A 215 -9.61 -4.09 10.39
N ILE A 216 -9.21 -3.04 11.10
CA ILE A 216 -7.99 -2.97 11.89
C ILE A 216 -8.36 -2.54 13.30
N ASP A 217 -8.07 -3.39 14.27
CA ASP A 217 -8.22 -3.02 15.67
C ASP A 217 -7.12 -2.02 16.07
N ALA A 218 -7.48 -1.03 16.86
CA ALA A 218 -6.60 -0.02 17.41
C ALA A 218 -6.72 0.01 18.95
N ARG A 219 -5.59 0.20 19.63
CA ARG A 219 -5.57 0.49 21.07
C ARG A 219 -5.38 1.98 21.26
N LEU A 220 -6.31 2.63 21.93
CA LEU A 220 -6.12 4.00 22.38
C LEU A 220 -5.32 3.98 23.69
N ARG A 221 -4.28 4.79 23.75
CA ARG A 221 -3.50 5.04 24.96
C ARG A 221 -3.45 6.53 25.23
N TYR A 222 -3.33 6.86 26.50
CA TYR A 222 -3.13 8.23 26.93
C TYR A 222 -2.06 8.28 28.01
N ARG A 223 -1.41 9.43 28.12
CA ARG A 223 -0.44 9.73 29.16
C ARG A 223 -0.68 11.12 29.69
N VAL A 224 -0.64 11.27 31.01
CA VAL A 224 -0.65 12.57 31.67
C VAL A 224 0.72 12.82 32.28
N ARG A 225 1.35 13.94 31.93
CA ARG A 225 2.62 14.38 32.50
C ARG A 225 2.61 15.90 32.66
N ASP A 226 2.96 16.41 33.83
CA ASP A 226 3.05 17.85 34.12
C ASP A 226 1.74 18.61 33.76
N GLY A 227 0.58 17.99 34.03
CA GLY A 227 -0.74 18.52 33.68
C GLY A 227 -1.09 18.50 32.19
N LYS A 228 -0.21 17.96 31.32
CA LYS A 228 -0.47 17.81 29.89
C LYS A 228 -0.92 16.39 29.57
N LEU A 229 -2.08 16.30 28.91
CA LEU A 229 -2.62 15.07 28.37
C LEU A 229 -2.11 14.85 26.95
N THR A 230 -1.70 13.61 26.67
CA THR A 230 -1.27 13.19 25.34
C THR A 230 -1.94 11.88 24.99
N PHE A 231 -2.64 11.85 23.86
CA PHE A 231 -3.22 10.64 23.27
C PHE A 231 -2.28 10.04 22.24
N TYR A 232 -2.34 8.74 22.05
CA TYR A 232 -1.76 8.07 20.89
C TYR A 232 -2.47 6.74 20.70
N TYR A 233 -2.60 6.28 19.47
CA TYR A 233 -3.16 4.97 19.19
C TYR A 233 -2.11 4.02 18.64
N GLU A 234 -2.35 2.72 18.83
CA GLU A 234 -1.54 1.65 18.27
C GLU A 234 -2.43 0.74 17.43
N LEU A 235 -2.19 0.71 16.13
CA LEU A 235 -2.82 -0.23 15.20
C LEU A 235 -2.29 -1.63 15.48
N ILE A 236 -3.20 -2.56 15.78
CA ILE A 236 -2.89 -3.95 16.10
C ILE A 236 -2.71 -4.74 14.80
N ARG A 237 -1.51 -5.30 14.61
CA ARG A 237 -1.19 -6.22 13.51
C ARG A 237 -1.61 -5.72 12.10
N HIS A 238 -1.41 -4.43 11.83
CA HIS A 238 -1.68 -3.85 10.51
C HIS A 238 -0.87 -4.54 9.38
N ASP A 239 0.26 -5.18 9.70
CA ASP A 239 1.05 -6.02 8.80
C ASP A 239 0.23 -7.18 8.21
N LYS A 240 -0.61 -7.84 9.01
CA LYS A 240 -1.44 -8.96 8.54
C LYS A 240 -2.60 -8.51 7.67
N VAL A 241 -3.12 -7.32 7.94
CA VAL A 241 -4.19 -6.72 7.13
C VAL A 241 -3.66 -6.37 5.74
N LEU A 242 -2.45 -5.79 5.69
CA LEU A 242 -1.75 -5.55 4.43
C LEU A 242 -1.50 -6.85 3.64
N GLU A 243 -1.03 -7.90 4.32
CA GLU A 243 -0.80 -9.22 3.69
C GLU A 243 -2.10 -9.81 3.12
N ALA A 244 -3.21 -9.69 3.85
CA ALA A 244 -4.53 -10.13 3.39
C ALA A 244 -4.99 -9.35 2.15
N ALA A 245 -4.88 -8.02 2.17
CA ALA A 245 -5.22 -7.17 1.03
C ALA A 245 -4.37 -7.48 -0.22
N ALA A 246 -3.05 -7.64 -0.03
CA ALA A 246 -2.15 -8.02 -1.11
C ALA A 246 -2.49 -9.40 -1.69
N THR A 247 -2.83 -10.36 -0.83
CA THR A 247 -3.24 -11.71 -1.24
C THR A 247 -4.52 -11.66 -2.07
N THR A 248 -5.51 -10.84 -1.70
CA THR A 248 -6.73 -10.65 -2.51
C THR A 248 -6.40 -10.14 -3.91
N VAL A 249 -5.52 -9.14 -4.04
CA VAL A 249 -5.10 -8.60 -5.34
C VAL A 249 -4.35 -9.65 -6.17
N ILE A 250 -3.45 -10.41 -5.53
CA ILE A 250 -2.70 -11.50 -6.17
C ILE A 250 -3.66 -12.57 -6.70
N SER A 251 -4.60 -13.04 -5.88
CA SER A 251 -5.60 -14.04 -6.27
C SER A 251 -6.46 -13.53 -7.42
N THR A 252 -6.92 -12.27 -7.36
CA THR A 252 -7.71 -11.64 -8.42
C THR A 252 -6.97 -11.64 -9.76
N ILE A 253 -5.70 -11.25 -9.76
CA ILE A 253 -4.87 -11.24 -10.98
C ILE A 253 -4.67 -12.67 -11.48
N LYS A 254 -4.32 -13.61 -10.59
CA LYS A 254 -4.05 -15.00 -10.94
C LYS A 254 -5.28 -15.69 -11.56
N GLU A 255 -6.45 -15.53 -10.94
CA GLU A 255 -7.71 -16.11 -11.38
C GLU A 255 -8.20 -15.49 -12.69
N LYS A 256 -8.18 -14.15 -12.80
CA LYS A 256 -8.72 -13.47 -13.98
C LYS A 256 -7.81 -13.59 -15.19
N THR A 257 -6.49 -13.69 -15.04
CA THR A 257 -5.55 -13.78 -16.18
C THR A 257 -5.35 -15.22 -16.66
N GLY A 258 -5.18 -16.18 -15.73
CA GLY A 258 -4.83 -17.56 -16.07
C GLY A 258 -3.40 -17.75 -16.58
N ASN A 259 -2.59 -16.69 -16.64
CA ASN A 259 -1.20 -16.75 -17.08
C ASN A 259 -0.29 -17.42 -16.03
N PRO A 260 0.85 -18.01 -16.45
CA PRO A 260 1.92 -18.41 -15.53
C PRO A 260 2.30 -17.25 -14.59
N PHE A 261 2.24 -17.53 -13.30
CA PHE A 261 2.43 -16.55 -12.24
C PHE A 261 3.58 -16.96 -11.33
N PHE A 262 4.57 -16.08 -11.20
CA PHE A 262 5.80 -16.31 -10.43
C PHE A 262 5.97 -15.26 -9.34
N PHE A 263 6.52 -15.65 -8.20
CA PHE A 263 6.97 -14.72 -7.17
C PHE A 263 8.47 -14.44 -7.35
N GLY A 264 8.83 -13.18 -7.57
CA GLY A 264 10.23 -12.77 -7.78
C GLY A 264 10.39 -11.58 -8.72
N ASP A 265 11.65 -11.26 -9.02
CA ASP A 265 12.04 -10.24 -9.99
C ASP A 265 12.62 -10.90 -11.26
N PRO A 266 11.96 -10.76 -12.42
CA PRO A 266 12.41 -11.35 -13.69
C PRO A 266 13.72 -10.79 -14.24
N PHE A 267 14.18 -9.66 -13.70
CA PHE A 267 15.38 -8.93 -14.13
C PHE A 267 16.32 -8.65 -12.96
N ALA A 268 16.29 -9.50 -11.92
CA ALA A 268 17.26 -9.45 -10.84
C ALA A 268 18.68 -9.56 -11.41
N SER A 269 19.35 -8.43 -11.56
CA SER A 269 20.76 -8.39 -11.94
C SER A 269 21.60 -8.92 -10.79
N THR A 270 22.51 -9.84 -11.11
CA THR A 270 23.54 -10.33 -10.19
C THR A 270 24.58 -9.27 -9.90
#